data_AF-A0A838V4D6-F1
#
_entry.id   AF-A0A838V4D6-F1
#
_cell.length_a   1.000
_cell.length_b   1.000
_cell.length_c   1.000
_cell.angle_alpha   90.00
_cell.angle_beta   90.00
_cell.angle_gamma   90.00
#
_symmetry.space_group_name_H-M   'P 1'
#
loop_
_entity.id
_entity.type
_entity.pdbx_description
1 polymer ?
#
loop_
_entity_poly.entity_id
_entity_poly.type
_entity_poly.pdbx_seq_one_letter_code
_entity_poly.pdbx_strand_id
1 'polypeptide(L)'
;MVAVAVAALLAACGGGSSDANEPAGTYRVKVTEASFPTQQHLGQTSLMQLGVRNTGKAALPALTVTVTIAGKAGVNSSLPFGVHDPQAGLAGPDRPVWVLAETYPRLVDSSDPGGATTSNRKTFAFGPLKPGATTTAVWKLSAVKAGNFTLLYRIDAGLSGSAKAETGSGIAPGGSFVTAISSELPETEVTPSGEVVEIKKPKGGGE
;
A
#
# COMPACT_ATOMS: atom_id res chain seq x y z
N MET A 1 -32.82 -55.25 -9.05
CA MET A 1 -33.12 -53.99 -8.35
C MET A 1 -31.87 -53.61 -7.58
N VAL A 2 -31.22 -52.52 -7.98
CA VAL A 2 -29.85 -52.14 -7.57
C VAL A 2 -29.91 -51.35 -6.27
N ALA A 3 -29.20 -51.80 -5.23
CA ALA A 3 -29.02 -51.06 -3.99
C ALA A 3 -27.77 -50.18 -4.12
N VAL A 4 -27.96 -48.87 -4.25
CA VAL A 4 -26.89 -47.88 -4.34
C VAL A 4 -26.54 -47.42 -2.93
N ALA A 5 -25.30 -47.67 -2.51
CA ALA A 5 -24.71 -47.13 -1.29
C ALA A 5 -24.35 -45.65 -1.51
N VAL A 6 -24.90 -44.77 -0.66
CA VAL A 6 -24.57 -43.34 -0.66
C VAL A 6 -23.33 -43.13 0.20
N ALA A 7 -22.17 -42.93 -0.43
CA ALA A 7 -20.96 -42.47 0.22
C ALA A 7 -21.05 -40.96 0.46
N ALA A 8 -21.08 -40.54 1.72
CA ALA A 8 -21.01 -39.13 2.10
C ALA A 8 -19.60 -38.60 1.83
N LEU A 9 -19.46 -37.82 0.76
CA LEU A 9 -18.28 -36.99 0.51
C LEU A 9 -18.33 -35.78 1.44
N LEU A 10 -17.66 -35.87 2.59
CA LEU A 10 -17.26 -34.67 3.34
C LEU A 10 -16.22 -33.93 2.50
N ALA A 11 -16.68 -32.97 1.70
CA ALA A 11 -15.81 -31.99 1.08
C ALA A 11 -15.15 -31.17 2.21
N ALA A 12 -13.88 -31.45 2.46
CA ALA A 12 -12.99 -30.68 3.31
C ALA A 12 -12.79 -29.29 2.69
N CYS A 13 -13.69 -28.37 3.03
CA CYS A 13 -13.57 -26.96 2.70
C CYS A 13 -12.86 -26.26 3.87
N GLY A 14 -11.67 -25.71 3.62
CA GLY A 14 -11.01 -24.77 4.54
C GLY A 14 -9.94 -25.37 5.46
N GLY A 15 -8.92 -26.03 4.90
CA GLY A 15 -7.74 -26.46 5.65
C GLY A 15 -6.47 -25.81 5.13
N GLY A 16 -5.99 -24.76 5.79
CA GLY A 16 -4.69 -24.17 5.51
C GLY A 16 -4.54 -22.75 6.06
N SER A 17 -4.42 -22.61 7.38
CA SER A 17 -3.87 -21.38 7.96
C SER A 17 -2.43 -21.24 7.44
N SER A 18 -2.17 -20.20 6.63
CA SER A 18 -0.83 -19.93 6.10
C SER A 18 0.17 -19.44 7.16
N ASP A 19 -0.23 -19.44 8.44
CA ASP A 19 0.52 -18.87 9.56
C ASP A 19 1.46 -19.87 10.25
N ALA A 20 1.24 -21.18 10.11
CA ALA A 20 1.92 -22.19 10.94
C ALA A 20 3.40 -22.41 10.62
N ASN A 21 3.91 -21.90 9.49
CA ASN A 21 5.27 -22.17 9.00
C ASN A 21 6.08 -20.89 8.68
N GLU A 22 5.71 -19.73 9.21
CA GLU A 22 6.54 -18.52 9.04
C GLU A 22 7.87 -18.70 9.80
N PRO A 23 9.03 -18.66 9.12
CA PRO A 23 10.31 -18.85 9.78
C PRO A 23 10.64 -17.63 10.65
N ALA A 24 10.79 -17.86 11.96
CA ALA A 24 11.17 -16.81 12.90
C ALA A 24 12.58 -16.29 12.63
N GLY A 25 12.77 -14.98 12.76
CA GLY A 25 14.10 -14.37 12.64
C GLY A 25 14.07 -12.91 12.26
N THR A 26 15.24 -12.28 12.34
CA THR A 26 15.45 -10.89 11.91
C THR A 26 16.16 -10.85 10.57
N TYR A 27 15.58 -10.10 9.62
CA TYR A 27 16.06 -9.98 8.26
C TYR A 27 16.46 -8.54 7.96
N ARG A 28 17.70 -8.35 7.51
CA ARG A 28 18.20 -7.02 7.18
C ARG A 28 17.69 -6.56 5.83
N VAL A 29 17.03 -5.42 5.80
CA VAL A 29 16.53 -4.78 4.58
C VAL A 29 16.91 -3.30 4.55
N LYS A 30 16.83 -2.72 3.36
CA LYS A 30 17.04 -1.29 3.14
C LYS A 30 15.98 -0.78 2.17
N VAL A 31 15.36 0.34 2.53
CA VAL A 31 14.54 1.11 1.57
C VAL A 31 15.50 1.79 0.59
N THR A 32 15.40 1.45 -0.68
CA THR A 32 16.21 2.02 -1.77
C THR A 32 15.50 3.15 -2.49
N GLU A 33 14.17 3.14 -2.46
CA GLU A 33 13.34 4.18 -3.06
C GLU A 33 12.08 4.36 -2.22
N ALA A 34 11.66 5.62 -2.05
CA ALA A 34 10.36 5.95 -1.48
C ALA A 34 9.89 7.25 -2.14
N SER A 35 8.83 7.16 -2.96
CA SER A 35 8.31 8.31 -3.68
C SER A 35 6.78 8.33 -3.69
N PHE A 36 6.22 9.52 -3.46
CA PHE A 36 4.80 9.83 -3.63
C PHE A 36 4.66 11.35 -3.78
N PRO A 37 3.80 11.85 -4.69
CA PRO A 37 3.66 13.30 -4.87
C PRO A 37 3.21 14.00 -3.58
N THR A 38 3.92 15.08 -3.22
CA THR A 38 3.63 15.89 -2.03
C THR A 38 2.49 16.88 -2.25
N GLN A 39 2.13 17.14 -3.51
CA GLN A 39 1.01 17.98 -3.92
C GLN A 39 0.17 17.19 -4.94
N GLN A 40 -1.14 17.19 -4.74
CA GLN A 40 -2.10 16.48 -5.57
C GLN A 40 -3.41 17.28 -5.68
N HIS A 41 -4.22 16.95 -6.68
CA HIS A 41 -5.57 17.46 -6.84
C HIS A 41 -6.61 16.37 -6.58
N LEU A 42 -7.81 16.76 -6.18
CA LEU A 42 -8.94 15.85 -6.09
C LEU A 42 -9.19 15.18 -7.46
N GLY A 43 -9.33 13.86 -7.47
CA GLY A 43 -9.45 13.03 -8.68
C GLY A 43 -8.11 12.68 -9.35
N GLN A 44 -7.01 13.32 -8.97
CA GLN A 44 -5.69 13.00 -9.53
C GLN A 44 -5.30 11.57 -9.18
N THR A 45 -4.84 10.84 -10.19
CA THR A 45 -4.25 9.51 -10.01
C THR A 45 -2.73 9.61 -10.02
N SER A 46 -2.11 9.13 -8.95
CA SER A 46 -0.68 9.21 -8.70
C SER A 46 -0.09 7.83 -8.40
N LEU A 47 1.21 7.68 -8.63
CA LEU A 47 1.94 6.46 -8.25
C LEU A 47 2.69 6.70 -6.94
N MET A 48 2.48 5.82 -5.98
CA MET A 48 3.35 5.65 -4.81
C MET A 48 4.30 4.49 -5.11
N GLN A 49 5.60 4.68 -4.91
CA GLN A 49 6.61 3.64 -5.16
C GLN A 49 7.47 3.41 -3.92
N LEU A 50 7.75 2.14 -3.63
CA LEU A 50 8.66 1.71 -2.57
C LEU A 50 9.62 0.66 -3.10
N GLY A 51 10.90 1.02 -3.17
CA GLY A 51 12.01 0.13 -3.48
C GLY A 51 12.58 -0.47 -2.20
N VAL A 52 12.71 -1.79 -2.14
CA VAL A 52 13.24 -2.52 -0.99
C VAL A 52 14.34 -3.49 -1.45
N ARG A 53 15.47 -3.44 -0.75
CA ARG A 53 16.58 -4.37 -0.93
C ARG A 53 16.76 -5.26 0.29
N ASN A 54 16.88 -6.57 0.09
CA ASN A 54 17.37 -7.47 1.13
C ASN A 54 18.90 -7.32 1.23
N THR A 55 19.38 -6.75 2.33
CA THR A 55 20.82 -6.54 2.59
C THR A 55 21.39 -7.62 3.50
N GLY A 56 20.56 -8.56 3.95
CA GLY A 56 20.95 -9.71 4.75
C GLY A 56 21.57 -10.84 3.92
N LYS A 57 22.01 -11.88 4.65
CA LYS A 57 22.57 -13.11 4.06
C LYS A 57 21.51 -14.19 3.83
N ALA A 58 20.35 -14.09 4.49
CA ALA A 58 19.24 -15.02 4.38
C ALA A 58 18.13 -14.44 3.50
N ALA A 59 17.39 -15.30 2.81
CA ALA A 59 16.24 -14.89 2.02
C ALA A 59 15.14 -14.35 2.95
N LEU A 60 14.55 -13.21 2.58
CA LEU A 60 13.37 -12.67 3.24
C LEU A 60 12.19 -13.60 2.93
N PRO A 61 11.49 -14.16 3.93
CA PRO A 61 10.41 -15.13 3.70
C PRO A 61 9.22 -14.50 2.97
N ALA A 62 8.82 -13.31 3.39
CA ALA A 62 7.81 -12.51 2.72
C ALA A 62 8.09 -11.02 2.91
N LEU A 63 8.23 -10.27 1.82
CA LEU A 63 8.22 -8.82 1.88
C LEU A 63 6.80 -8.36 2.13
N THR A 64 6.54 -7.73 3.28
CA THR A 64 5.25 -7.14 3.58
C THR A 64 5.36 -5.64 3.79
N VAL A 65 4.36 -4.89 3.35
CA VAL A 65 4.28 -3.44 3.50
C VAL A 65 2.93 -3.12 4.14
N THR A 66 2.96 -2.52 5.32
CA THR A 66 1.76 -2.02 5.98
C THR A 66 1.66 -0.52 5.77
N VAL A 67 0.49 -0.05 5.32
CA VAL A 67 0.22 1.37 5.05
C VAL A 67 -0.87 1.89 5.98
N THR A 68 -0.71 3.10 6.49
CA THR A 68 -1.70 3.75 7.36
C THR A 68 -1.58 5.27 7.25
N ILE A 69 -2.69 6.00 7.38
CA ILE A 69 -2.65 7.46 7.51
C ILE A 69 -2.35 7.83 8.98
N ALA A 70 -1.44 8.77 9.19
CA ALA A 70 -1.09 9.24 10.53
C ALA A 70 -2.28 9.90 11.24
N GLY A 71 -2.19 9.95 12.57
CA GLY A 71 -3.25 10.50 13.42
C GLY A 71 -4.36 9.50 13.73
N LYS A 72 -5.15 9.81 14.76
CA LYS A 72 -6.15 8.90 15.34
C LYS A 72 -7.14 8.36 14.30
N ALA A 73 -7.61 9.22 13.39
CA ALA A 73 -8.56 8.81 12.35
C ALA A 73 -7.95 7.77 11.39
N GLY A 74 -6.71 7.95 10.94
CA GLY A 74 -6.07 6.98 10.05
C GLY A 74 -5.64 5.69 10.75
N VAL A 75 -5.18 5.77 12.00
CA VAL A 75 -4.87 4.59 12.83
C VAL A 75 -6.12 3.74 13.05
N ASN A 76 -7.25 4.36 13.37
CA ASN A 76 -8.52 3.66 13.64
C ASN A 76 -9.25 3.15 12.39
N SER A 77 -8.88 3.62 11.20
CA SER A 77 -9.43 3.13 9.94
C SER A 77 -9.09 1.65 9.75
N SER A 78 -9.95 0.84 9.13
CA SER A 78 -9.57 -0.49 8.63
C SER A 78 -8.94 -0.45 7.23
N LEU A 79 -9.01 0.69 6.53
CA LEU A 79 -8.47 0.88 5.18
C LEU A 79 -7.01 1.37 5.21
N PRO A 80 -6.14 0.92 4.28
CA PRO A 80 -4.73 1.35 4.19
C PRO A 80 -4.59 2.84 3.86
N PHE A 81 -5.45 3.34 2.98
CA PHE A 81 -5.43 4.70 2.45
C PHE A 81 -6.67 5.50 2.89
N GLY A 82 -7.21 5.17 4.06
CA GLY A 82 -8.44 5.77 4.56
C GLY A 82 -8.33 6.25 6.00
N VAL A 83 -9.34 7.03 6.40
CA VAL A 83 -9.52 7.56 7.75
C VAL A 83 -10.87 7.11 8.30
N HIS A 84 -10.93 6.90 9.60
CA HIS A 84 -12.15 6.61 10.33
C HIS A 84 -12.93 7.91 10.59
N ASP A 85 -14.19 7.93 10.19
CA ASP A 85 -15.15 8.98 10.49
C ASP A 85 -15.84 8.65 11.83
N PRO A 86 -15.64 9.46 12.89
CA PRO A 86 -16.20 9.18 14.20
C PRO A 86 -17.72 9.45 14.28
N GLN A 87 -18.37 9.91 13.21
CA GLN A 87 -19.81 10.19 13.22
C GLN A 87 -20.63 8.92 13.55
N ALA A 88 -21.43 9.01 14.60
CA ALA A 88 -22.33 7.94 15.01
C ALA A 88 -23.42 7.69 13.95
N GLY A 89 -23.86 6.43 13.83
CA GLY A 89 -24.95 6.03 12.93
C GLY A 89 -24.53 5.74 11.47
N LEU A 90 -23.24 5.85 11.14
CA LEU A 90 -22.72 5.40 9.85
C LEU A 90 -22.68 3.87 9.77
N ALA A 91 -23.22 3.29 8.69
CA ALA A 91 -23.17 1.85 8.46
C ALA A 91 -21.73 1.32 8.26
N GLY A 92 -20.86 2.14 7.67
CA GLY A 92 -19.42 1.93 7.61
C GLY A 92 -18.72 3.23 7.97
N PRO A 93 -17.83 3.27 8.96
CA PRO A 93 -17.21 4.52 9.41
C PRO A 93 -15.96 4.90 8.62
N ASP A 94 -15.33 3.97 7.89
CA ASP A 94 -14.10 4.26 7.17
C ASP A 94 -14.36 5.01 5.85
N ARG A 95 -13.54 6.02 5.58
CA ARG A 95 -13.62 6.88 4.40
C ARG A 95 -12.29 6.86 3.66
N PRO A 96 -12.28 6.59 2.35
CA PRO A 96 -11.04 6.64 1.57
C PRO A 96 -10.53 8.09 1.50
N VAL A 97 -9.21 8.25 1.61
CA VAL A 97 -8.50 9.47 1.19
C VAL A 97 -7.94 9.25 -0.21
N TRP A 98 -7.38 8.07 -0.45
CA TRP A 98 -7.09 7.56 -1.79
C TRP A 98 -7.80 6.24 -2.04
N VAL A 99 -8.20 6.04 -3.29
CA VAL A 99 -8.70 4.76 -3.81
C VAL A 99 -7.57 4.05 -4.53
N LEU A 100 -7.33 2.79 -4.17
CA LEU A 100 -6.36 1.92 -4.83
C LEU A 100 -6.99 1.32 -6.09
N ALA A 101 -6.30 1.42 -7.22
CA ALA A 101 -6.72 0.77 -8.45
C ALA A 101 -6.74 -0.77 -8.30
N GLU A 102 -7.72 -1.44 -8.90
CA GLU A 102 -8.01 -2.86 -8.71
C GLU A 102 -6.81 -3.80 -8.97
N THR A 103 -6.04 -3.53 -10.01
CA THR A 103 -4.88 -4.35 -10.39
C THR A 103 -3.59 -3.98 -9.63
N TYR A 104 -3.72 -3.23 -8.53
CA TYR A 104 -2.61 -2.72 -7.73
C TYR A 104 -2.78 -3.08 -6.23
N PRO A 105 -1.70 -3.08 -5.42
CA PRO A 105 -0.32 -2.83 -5.84
C PRO A 105 0.25 -3.94 -6.71
N ARG A 106 1.41 -3.69 -7.31
CA ARG A 106 2.18 -4.70 -8.05
C ARG A 106 3.67 -4.39 -7.97
N LEU A 107 4.50 -5.37 -8.32
CA LEU A 107 5.93 -5.12 -8.54
C LEU A 107 6.13 -4.46 -9.92
N VAL A 108 7.13 -3.59 -10.07
CA VAL A 108 7.40 -2.86 -11.34
C VAL A 108 7.51 -3.81 -12.53
N ASP A 109 8.15 -4.96 -12.33
CA ASP A 109 8.39 -5.97 -13.38
C ASP A 109 7.34 -7.10 -13.41
N SER A 110 6.17 -6.89 -12.79
CA SER A 110 5.09 -7.89 -12.74
C SER A 110 3.75 -7.30 -13.22
N SER A 111 3.00 -8.10 -13.97
CA SER A 111 1.60 -7.84 -14.30
C SER A 111 0.64 -8.36 -13.23
N ASP A 112 1.10 -9.24 -12.35
CA ASP A 112 0.27 -9.84 -11.31
C ASP A 112 0.04 -8.82 -10.17
N PRO A 113 -1.21 -8.65 -9.72
CA PRO A 113 -1.48 -7.88 -8.52
C PRO A 113 -0.69 -8.47 -7.34
N GLY A 114 0.17 -7.65 -6.74
CA GLY A 114 0.80 -7.93 -5.45
C GLY A 114 -0.14 -7.59 -4.29
N GLY A 115 0.08 -8.20 -3.14
CA GLY A 115 -0.53 -7.75 -1.89
C GLY A 115 -2.01 -8.04 -1.68
N ALA A 116 -2.63 -8.90 -2.49
CA ALA A 116 -4.09 -9.08 -2.52
C ALA A 116 -4.70 -10.08 -1.51
N THR A 117 -3.92 -10.76 -0.65
CA THR A 117 -4.45 -11.88 0.16
C THR A 117 -3.90 -11.91 1.59
N THR A 118 -4.07 -10.84 2.35
CA THR A 118 -3.75 -10.86 3.79
C THR A 118 -5.01 -10.66 4.62
N SER A 119 -5.00 -11.16 5.86
CA SER A 119 -6.10 -10.95 6.82
C SER A 119 -6.20 -9.49 7.29
N ASN A 120 -5.09 -8.74 7.22
CA ASN A 120 -5.03 -7.33 7.53
C ASN A 120 -5.07 -6.48 6.26
N ARG A 121 -6.21 -5.83 5.99
CA ARG A 121 -6.42 -4.99 4.79
C ARG A 121 -5.40 -3.86 4.62
N LYS A 122 -4.65 -3.51 5.66
CA LYS A 122 -3.59 -2.51 5.59
C LYS A 122 -2.24 -3.04 5.10
N THR A 123 -2.08 -4.36 5.04
CA THR A 123 -0.81 -5.03 4.79
C THR A 123 -0.83 -5.73 3.44
N PHE A 124 0.15 -5.38 2.60
CA PHE A 124 0.36 -5.94 1.28
C PHE A 124 1.57 -6.88 1.32
N ALA A 125 1.38 -8.14 0.93
CA ALA A 125 2.46 -9.13 0.79
C ALA A 125 2.94 -9.24 -0.67
N PHE A 126 4.26 -9.17 -0.87
CA PHE A 126 4.91 -9.25 -2.18
C PHE A 126 5.74 -10.54 -2.36
N GLY A 127 5.65 -11.47 -1.40
CA GLY A 127 6.37 -12.74 -1.44
C GLY A 127 7.85 -12.63 -1.08
N PRO A 128 8.62 -13.71 -1.22
CA PRO A 128 10.01 -13.79 -0.76
C PRO A 128 10.96 -12.87 -1.55
N LEU A 129 12.02 -12.40 -0.88
CA LEU A 129 13.08 -11.59 -1.50
C LEU A 129 14.46 -12.19 -1.22
N LYS A 130 15.16 -12.63 -2.27
CA LYS A 130 16.48 -13.27 -2.18
C LYS A 130 17.53 -12.34 -1.54
N PRO A 131 18.58 -12.88 -0.90
CA PRO A 131 19.70 -12.08 -0.41
C PRO A 131 20.29 -11.21 -1.52
N GLY A 132 20.55 -9.93 -1.22
CA GLY A 132 21.13 -8.97 -2.15
C GLY A 132 20.17 -8.40 -3.21
N ALA A 133 19.01 -9.04 -3.42
CA ALA A 133 18.03 -8.63 -4.42
C ALA A 133 17.27 -7.37 -4.00
N THR A 134 16.87 -6.60 -5.00
CA THR A 134 16.02 -5.40 -4.89
C THR A 134 14.74 -5.63 -5.66
N THR A 135 13.62 -5.15 -5.12
CA THR A 135 12.34 -5.10 -5.81
C THR A 135 11.68 -3.75 -5.54
N THR A 136 10.80 -3.31 -6.44
CA THR A 136 10.02 -2.08 -6.27
C THR A 136 8.54 -2.40 -6.38
N ALA A 137 7.79 -2.06 -5.33
CA ALA A 137 6.35 -2.13 -5.29
C ALA A 137 5.74 -0.77 -5.65
N VAL A 138 4.65 -0.80 -6.41
CA VAL A 138 3.92 0.39 -6.88
C VAL A 138 2.46 0.28 -6.48
N TRP A 139 1.89 1.37 -5.97
CA TRP A 139 0.46 1.56 -5.77
C TRP A 139 -0.02 2.68 -6.69
N LYS A 140 -1.11 2.45 -7.41
CA LYS A 140 -1.79 3.46 -8.21
C LYS A 140 -3.00 3.97 -7.43
N LEU A 141 -2.95 5.24 -7.03
CA LEU A 141 -3.83 5.84 -6.04
C LEU A 141 -4.54 7.05 -6.61
N SER A 142 -5.88 7.05 -6.58
CA SER A 142 -6.71 8.20 -6.96
C SER A 142 -7.15 8.98 -5.72
N ALA A 143 -6.80 10.25 -5.64
CA ALA A 143 -7.16 11.12 -4.51
C ALA A 143 -8.66 11.43 -4.51
N VAL A 144 -9.36 11.19 -3.41
CA VAL A 144 -10.83 11.38 -3.28
C VAL A 144 -11.25 12.20 -2.07
N LYS A 145 -10.29 12.69 -1.27
CA LYS A 145 -10.55 13.60 -0.15
C LYS A 145 -9.49 14.69 -0.12
N ALA A 146 -9.91 15.96 -0.17
CA ALA A 146 -9.01 17.09 0.01
C ALA A 146 -8.51 17.19 1.46
N GLY A 147 -7.32 17.76 1.65
CA GLY A 147 -6.71 17.97 2.97
C GLY A 147 -5.20 17.69 2.99
N ASN A 148 -4.62 17.81 4.19
CA ASN A 148 -3.22 17.48 4.44
C ASN A 148 -3.14 16.12 5.15
N PHE A 149 -2.42 15.19 4.56
CA PHE A 149 -2.32 13.83 5.06
C PHE A 149 -0.86 13.40 5.14
N THR A 150 -0.52 12.66 6.20
CA THR A 150 0.76 11.97 6.30
C THR A 150 0.51 10.48 6.14
N LEU A 151 0.97 9.91 5.04
CA LEU A 151 0.89 8.48 4.78
C LEU A 151 2.11 7.78 5.37
N LEU A 152 1.91 6.83 6.27
CA LEU A 152 2.95 6.05 6.92
C LEU A 152 3.07 4.69 6.24
N TYR A 153 4.29 4.22 6.03
CA TYR A 153 4.55 2.84 5.61
C TYR A 153 5.55 2.17 6.55
N ARG A 154 5.35 0.87 6.76
CA ARG A 154 6.27 -0.01 7.50
C ARG A 154 6.53 -1.27 6.68
N ILE A 155 7.78 -1.69 6.62
CA ILE A 155 8.21 -2.92 5.96
C ILE A 155 8.46 -4.01 7.00
N ASP A 156 8.01 -5.22 6.70
CA ASP A 156 8.26 -6.41 7.52
C ASP A 156 8.70 -7.62 6.67
N ALA A 157 9.12 -8.68 7.34
CA ALA A 157 9.64 -9.92 6.75
C ALA A 157 8.63 -11.08 6.78
N GLY A 158 7.42 -10.83 7.27
CA GLY A 158 6.35 -11.79 7.45
C GLY A 158 5.00 -11.15 7.72
N LEU A 159 3.97 -11.99 7.94
CA LEU A 159 2.59 -11.56 8.20
C LEU A 159 2.19 -11.77 9.67
N SER A 160 2.73 -12.80 10.33
CA SER A 160 2.44 -13.12 11.73
C SER A 160 3.30 -12.32 12.72
N GLY A 161 4.39 -11.71 12.27
CA GLY A 161 5.35 -10.96 13.09
C GLY A 161 6.47 -11.81 13.69
N SER A 162 6.56 -13.10 13.31
CA SER A 162 7.65 -14.00 13.71
C SER A 162 8.94 -13.69 12.94
N ALA A 163 8.81 -13.40 11.64
CA ALA A 163 9.86 -12.85 10.80
C ALA A 163 9.78 -11.32 10.86
N LYS A 164 10.86 -10.67 11.33
CA LYS A 164 10.97 -9.22 11.47
C LYS A 164 11.94 -8.63 10.47
N ALA A 165 11.59 -7.50 9.86
CA ALA A 165 12.54 -6.73 9.07
C ALA A 165 13.23 -5.65 9.93
N GLU A 166 14.53 -5.45 9.73
CA GLU A 166 15.32 -4.39 10.37
C GLU A 166 16.28 -3.72 9.39
N THR A 167 16.61 -2.45 9.62
CA THR A 167 17.68 -1.76 8.91
C THR A 167 19.06 -2.22 9.39
N GLY A 168 20.14 -1.73 8.75
CA GLY A 168 21.51 -1.98 9.22
C GLY A 168 21.78 -1.49 10.65
N SER A 169 20.98 -0.55 11.16
CA SER A 169 21.04 -0.02 12.52
C SER A 169 20.10 -0.72 13.51
N GLY A 170 19.41 -1.79 13.09
CA GLY A 170 18.53 -2.58 13.99
C GLY A 170 17.16 -1.96 14.26
N ILE A 171 16.69 -1.07 13.39
CA ILE A 171 15.40 -0.37 13.55
C ILE A 171 14.40 -0.90 12.52
N ALA A 172 13.11 -0.90 12.85
CA ALA A 172 12.07 -1.28 11.90
C ALA A 172 12.10 -0.36 10.66
N PRO A 173 12.19 -0.93 9.44
CA PRO A 173 12.25 -0.17 8.20
C PRO A 173 10.87 0.42 7.88
N GLY A 174 10.84 1.70 7.53
CA GLY A 174 9.60 2.42 7.23
C GLY A 174 9.86 3.90 6.97
N GLY A 175 8.79 4.65 6.77
CA GLY A 175 8.87 6.08 6.52
C GLY A 175 7.50 6.72 6.35
N SER A 176 7.49 7.94 5.85
CA SER A 176 6.27 8.70 5.63
C SER A 176 6.32 9.54 4.36
N PHE A 177 5.13 9.84 3.83
CA PHE A 177 4.90 10.81 2.79
C PHE A 177 3.95 11.87 3.32
N VAL A 178 4.31 13.14 3.22
CA VAL A 178 3.41 14.25 3.53
C VAL A 178 2.83 14.75 2.22
N THR A 179 1.50 14.69 2.09
CA THR A 179 0.79 15.02 0.87
C THR A 179 -0.36 15.97 1.16
N ALA A 180 -0.39 17.10 0.44
CA ALA A 180 -1.53 17.98 0.37
C ALA A 180 -2.37 17.63 -0.87
N ILE A 181 -3.68 17.49 -0.68
CA ILE A 181 -4.66 17.27 -1.74
C ILE A 181 -5.54 18.51 -1.81
N SER A 182 -5.43 19.27 -2.90
CA SER A 182 -6.24 20.45 -3.14
C SER A 182 -7.60 20.07 -3.73
N SER A 183 -8.65 20.80 -3.35
CA SER A 183 -9.93 20.80 -4.08
C SER A 183 -9.96 21.79 -5.24
N GLU A 184 -8.95 22.64 -5.38
CA GLU A 184 -8.81 23.54 -6.52
C GLU A 184 -8.41 22.72 -7.75
N LEU A 185 -9.22 22.87 -8.80
CA LEU A 185 -8.88 22.32 -10.11
C LEU A 185 -7.68 23.10 -10.68
N PRO A 186 -6.72 22.40 -11.32
CA PRO A 186 -5.68 23.09 -12.07
C PRO A 186 -6.33 23.99 -13.13
N GLU A 187 -5.89 25.25 -13.22
CA GLU A 187 -6.33 26.13 -14.29
C GLU A 187 -5.74 25.60 -15.60
N THR A 188 -6.57 25.37 -16.61
CA THR A 188 -6.14 24.85 -17.91
C THR A 188 -6.43 25.85 -19.02
N GLU A 189 -5.53 25.98 -19.99
CA GLU A 189 -5.77 26.69 -21.23
C GLU A 189 -5.76 25.72 -22.43
N VAL A 190 -6.47 26.09 -23.49
CA VAL A 190 -6.40 25.41 -24.78
C VAL A 190 -5.39 26.17 -25.64
N THR A 191 -4.31 25.50 -26.04
CA THR A 191 -3.31 26.09 -26.93
C THR A 191 -3.90 26.34 -28.32
N PRO A 192 -3.26 27.18 -29.16
CA PRO A 192 -3.68 27.36 -30.56
C PRO A 192 -3.68 26.06 -31.39
N SER A 193 -2.97 25.02 -30.97
CA SER A 193 -2.99 23.69 -31.61
C SER A 193 -4.15 22.79 -31.14
N GLY A 194 -4.99 23.26 -30.21
CA GLY A 194 -6.11 22.51 -29.65
C GLY A 194 -5.73 21.59 -28.49
N GLU A 195 -4.50 21.69 -27.98
CA GLU A 195 -4.02 20.91 -26.82
C GLU A 195 -4.45 21.59 -25.52
N VAL A 196 -4.95 20.83 -24.54
CA VAL A 196 -5.25 21.36 -23.21
C VAL A 196 -4.00 21.27 -22.35
N VAL A 197 -3.49 22.41 -21.87
CA VAL A 197 -2.30 22.49 -21.03
C VAL A 197 -2.64 23.17 -19.69
N GLU A 198 -1.93 22.77 -18.63
CA GLU A 198 -2.09 23.37 -17.30
C GLU A 198 -1.32 24.69 -17.19
N ILE A 199 -1.99 25.74 -16.72
CA ILE A 199 -1.43 27.06 -16.52
C ILE A 199 -0.59 27.05 -15.24
N LYS A 200 0.74 27.14 -15.38
CA LYS A 200 1.63 27.41 -14.24
C LYS A 200 1.46 28.86 -13.79
N LYS A 201 0.83 29.10 -12.64
CA LYS A 201 0.78 30.44 -12.03
C LYS A 201 2.22 30.98 -11.84
N PRO A 202 2.55 32.18 -12.32
CA PRO A 202 3.87 32.77 -12.09
C PRO A 202 4.08 32.97 -10.59
N LYS A 203 5.27 32.60 -10.08
CA LYS A 203 5.70 32.97 -8.73
C LYS A 203 5.65 34.49 -8.64
N GLY A 204 4.76 35.01 -7.80
CA GLY A 204 4.53 36.44 -7.64
C GLY A 204 5.85 37.20 -7.43
N GLY A 205 6.14 38.12 -8.36
CA GLY A 205 7.02 39.25 -8.09
C GLY A 205 6.23 40.23 -7.24
N GLY A 206 6.57 40.32 -5.96
CA GLY A 206 6.11 41.43 -5.13
C GLY A 206 6.91 42.68 -5.50
N GLU A 207 6.20 43.69 -5.98
CA GLU A 207 6.59 45.10 -5.81
C GLU A 207 6.43 45.52 -4.34
#